data_AF-A0AAV3Y609-F1
#
_entry.id   AF-A0AAV3Y609-F1
#
_cell.length_a   1.000
_cell.length_b   1.000
_cell.length_c   1.000
_cell.angle_alpha   90.00
_cell.angle_beta   90.00
_cell.angle_gamma   90.00
#
_symmetry.space_group_name_H-M   'P 1'
#
loop_
_entity.id
_entity.type
_entity.pdbx_description
1 polymer ?
#
loop_
_entity_poly.entity_id
_entity_poly.type
_entity_poly.pdbx_seq_one_letter_code
_entity_poly.pdbx_strand_id
1 'polypeptide(L)'
;MKPCSLSQETPMVDEALLEDPSPASASNSKQLKCNDVKQKLKKTSNKLYREREKFKRWQRQQLSLEDRRTIMIEELRNVLPFETADFVIKQVQLIKKKKLGRRWSEHDKSVALSLYHTSKKCYKLLMKLFILPSASTLRKCMRGINIYPGLNQGLLEALGQKINSLPSGSEVCSLVFDEISLKEGVTYNVERDEIEGLEDFEVLGKSKLLANHANVFMVRGLKVNWKQPVGYVLSSGPIDSFVLKQLLFDCLDKLHEIGLNVKCVIADQGSNNQKLFSKLLHIDKDRPYFMYNSRKYFVL
;
A
#
# COMPACT_ATOMS: atom_id res chain seq x y z
N MET A 1 80.08 -4.78 -38.20
CA MET A 1 80.46 -5.07 -39.61
C MET A 1 80.22 -3.82 -40.45
N LYS A 2 81.11 -3.56 -41.42
CA LYS A 2 81.00 -2.61 -42.55
C LYS A 2 79.88 -3.06 -43.54
N PRO A 3 79.60 -2.36 -44.66
CA PRO A 3 79.46 -0.90 -44.93
C PRO A 3 78.33 -0.57 -45.98
N CYS A 4 78.29 0.67 -46.52
CA CYS A 4 77.92 1.09 -47.91
C CYS A 4 76.56 0.66 -48.53
N SER A 5 76.02 1.22 -49.63
CA SER A 5 76.38 2.30 -50.59
C SER A 5 75.04 2.91 -51.11
N LEU A 6 74.85 4.16 -51.56
CA LEU A 6 75.60 5.13 -52.40
C LEU A 6 75.58 4.85 -53.93
N SER A 7 74.61 5.45 -54.64
CA SER A 7 74.60 5.91 -56.05
C SER A 7 73.20 6.51 -56.34
N GLN A 8 73.02 7.80 -56.68
CA GLN A 8 73.17 8.42 -58.01
C GLN A 8 72.21 7.81 -59.07
N GLU A 9 71.48 8.57 -59.91
CA GLU A 9 71.75 9.92 -60.45
C GLU A 9 70.49 10.71 -60.89
N THR A 10 70.67 11.94 -61.40
CA THR A 10 69.65 12.96 -61.75
C THR A 10 69.02 12.81 -63.16
N PRO A 11 68.04 13.65 -63.54
CA PRO A 11 68.41 14.80 -64.40
C PRO A 11 67.63 16.14 -64.18
N MET A 12 68.13 17.16 -64.87
CA MET A 12 67.66 18.56 -65.11
C MET A 12 66.13 18.69 -65.37
N VAL A 13 65.45 19.84 -65.22
CA VAL A 13 65.52 21.19 -65.87
C VAL A 13 64.60 22.12 -65.01
N ASP A 14 64.68 23.46 -64.86
CA ASP A 14 65.29 24.59 -65.60
C ASP A 14 65.78 25.75 -64.66
N GLU A 15 66.21 26.89 -65.22
CA GLU A 15 66.54 28.15 -64.52
C GLU A 15 65.44 29.24 -64.66
N ALA A 16 65.01 29.84 -63.55
CA ALA A 16 64.15 31.04 -63.55
C ALA A 16 64.36 31.93 -62.31
N LEU A 17 64.99 33.09 -62.50
CA LEU A 17 65.06 34.19 -61.52
C LEU A 17 63.66 34.78 -61.29
N LEU A 18 63.30 35.09 -60.04
CA LEU A 18 62.61 36.34 -59.61
C LEU A 18 62.27 36.36 -58.10
N GLU A 19 62.75 37.40 -57.43
CA GLU A 19 62.25 38.07 -56.21
C GLU A 19 62.04 37.29 -54.88
N ASP A 20 62.83 37.68 -53.86
CA ASP A 20 62.60 37.34 -52.45
C ASP A 20 61.29 37.93 -51.90
N PRO A 21 60.39 37.12 -51.30
CA PRO A 21 59.18 37.64 -50.66
C PRO A 21 59.47 38.28 -49.29
N SER A 22 59.24 39.59 -49.22
CA SER A 22 59.41 40.44 -48.03
C SER A 22 58.81 39.87 -46.72
N PRO A 23 59.43 40.12 -45.53
CA PRO A 23 59.01 39.54 -44.24
C PRO A 23 57.59 39.88 -43.75
N ALA A 24 56.89 40.83 -44.40
CA ALA A 24 55.56 41.29 -44.03
C ALA A 24 54.43 40.25 -44.22
N SER A 25 54.67 39.18 -44.98
CA SER A 25 53.68 38.14 -45.30
C SER A 25 53.42 37.18 -44.13
N ALA A 26 54.48 36.76 -43.41
CA ALA A 26 54.38 35.76 -42.35
C ALA A 26 53.72 36.28 -41.06
N SER A 27 53.97 37.55 -40.70
CA SER A 27 53.41 38.21 -39.52
C SER A 27 51.90 38.41 -39.62
N ASN A 28 51.41 38.85 -40.79
CA ASN A 28 49.99 39.01 -41.10
C ASN A 28 49.20 37.70 -40.90
N SER A 29 49.73 36.57 -41.39
CA SER A 29 49.05 35.26 -41.26
C SER A 29 48.81 34.82 -39.81
N LYS A 30 49.74 35.14 -38.90
CA LYS A 30 49.64 34.85 -37.46
C LYS A 30 48.67 35.81 -36.75
N GLN A 31 48.66 37.10 -37.11
CA GLN A 31 47.69 38.07 -36.61
C GLN A 31 46.26 37.74 -37.06
N LEU A 32 46.05 37.35 -38.32
CA LEU A 32 44.76 36.90 -38.86
C LEU A 32 44.22 35.69 -38.07
N LYS A 33 45.03 34.64 -37.86
CA LYS A 33 44.63 33.48 -37.03
C LYS A 33 44.31 33.86 -35.59
N CYS A 34 45.10 34.75 -34.97
CA CYS A 34 44.84 35.23 -33.60
C CYS A 34 43.52 36.04 -33.50
N ASN A 35 43.24 36.89 -34.47
CA ASN A 35 41.99 37.66 -34.54
C ASN A 35 40.77 36.76 -34.79
N ASP A 36 40.90 35.73 -35.62
CA ASP A 36 39.83 34.75 -35.86
C ASP A 36 39.54 33.89 -34.60
N VAL A 37 40.58 33.49 -33.86
CA VAL A 37 40.43 32.84 -32.53
C VAL A 37 39.78 33.79 -31.52
N LYS A 38 40.17 35.07 -31.46
CA LYS A 38 39.51 36.08 -30.62
C LYS A 38 38.04 36.30 -31.00
N GLN A 39 37.72 36.32 -32.29
CA GLN A 39 36.32 36.38 -32.75
C GLN A 39 35.52 35.14 -32.35
N LYS A 40 36.10 33.93 -32.50
CA LYS A 40 35.47 32.67 -32.09
C LYS A 40 35.24 32.63 -30.58
N LEU A 41 36.20 33.06 -29.76
CA LEU A 41 36.04 33.22 -28.31
C LEU A 41 34.94 34.23 -27.96
N LYS A 42 34.89 35.40 -28.62
CA LYS A 42 33.84 36.41 -28.38
C LYS A 42 32.45 35.91 -28.80
N LYS A 43 32.34 35.20 -29.92
CA LYS A 43 31.09 34.52 -30.36
C LYS A 43 30.65 33.45 -29.35
N THR A 44 31.57 32.64 -28.84
CA THR A 44 31.29 31.57 -27.86
C THR A 44 30.90 32.14 -26.49
N SER A 45 31.61 33.15 -26.00
CA SER A 45 31.28 33.87 -24.76
C SER A 45 29.89 34.52 -24.84
N ASN A 46 29.58 35.20 -25.93
CA ASN A 46 28.24 35.75 -26.18
C ASN A 46 27.15 34.66 -26.25
N LYS A 47 27.47 33.47 -26.79
CA LYS A 47 26.54 32.32 -26.82
C LYS A 47 26.30 31.77 -25.41
N LEU A 48 27.36 31.58 -24.61
CA LEU A 48 27.26 31.16 -23.20
C LEU A 48 26.49 32.16 -22.35
N TYR A 49 26.70 33.47 -22.53
CA TYR A 49 25.94 34.51 -21.85
C TYR A 49 24.44 34.44 -22.19
N ARG A 50 24.10 34.28 -23.48
CA ARG A 50 22.70 34.12 -23.94
C ARG A 50 22.05 32.87 -23.35
N GLU A 51 22.74 31.73 -23.31
CA GLU A 51 22.21 30.50 -22.68
C GLU A 51 22.06 30.66 -21.15
N ARG A 52 23.00 31.34 -20.47
CA ARG A 52 22.90 31.63 -19.03
C ARG A 52 21.70 32.53 -18.71
N GLU A 53 21.42 33.54 -19.51
CA GLU A 53 20.26 34.41 -19.32
C GLU A 53 18.93 33.71 -19.67
N LYS A 54 18.91 32.83 -20.68
CA LYS A 54 17.76 31.93 -20.91
C LYS A 54 17.51 31.03 -19.70
N PHE A 55 18.56 30.42 -19.15
CA PHE A 55 18.45 29.56 -17.96
C PHE A 55 17.91 30.32 -16.75
N LYS A 56 18.45 31.51 -16.43
CA LYS A 56 17.91 32.38 -15.35
C LYS A 56 16.46 32.80 -15.59
N ARG A 57 16.04 33.00 -16.84
CA ARG A 57 14.66 33.36 -17.18
C ARG A 57 13.72 32.17 -17.00
N TRP A 58 14.13 30.99 -17.47
CA TRP A 58 13.41 29.73 -17.26
C TRP A 58 13.27 29.40 -15.78
N GLN A 59 14.35 29.54 -14.99
CA GLN A 59 14.35 29.30 -13.55
C GLN A 59 13.35 30.22 -12.81
N ARG A 60 13.35 31.52 -13.12
CA ARG A 60 12.35 32.48 -12.59
C ARG A 60 10.92 32.13 -12.99
N GLN A 61 10.71 31.60 -14.21
CA GLN A 61 9.39 31.13 -14.65
C GLN A 61 8.95 29.87 -13.89
N GLN A 62 9.85 28.93 -13.56
CA GLN A 62 9.50 27.77 -12.73
C GLN A 62 9.09 28.19 -11.31
N LEU A 63 9.88 29.06 -10.66
CA LEU A 63 9.54 29.63 -9.34
C LEU A 63 8.13 30.25 -9.35
N SER A 64 7.84 31.15 -10.29
CA SER A 64 6.51 31.78 -10.43
C SER A 64 5.35 30.79 -10.70
N LEU A 65 5.63 29.60 -11.22
CA LEU A 65 4.64 28.53 -11.40
C LEU A 65 4.48 27.67 -10.14
N GLU A 66 5.55 27.50 -9.36
CA GLU A 66 5.52 26.82 -8.06
C GLU A 66 4.83 27.67 -6.99
N ASP A 67 5.07 29.00 -6.97
CA ASP A 67 4.37 29.95 -6.09
C ASP A 67 2.85 29.90 -6.33
N ARG A 68 2.41 30.08 -7.59
CA ARG A 68 0.98 30.00 -7.97
C ARG A 68 0.34 28.66 -7.65
N ARG A 69 1.10 27.57 -7.77
CA ARG A 69 0.61 26.23 -7.44
C ARG A 69 0.46 26.05 -5.93
N THR A 70 1.35 26.64 -5.14
CA THR A 70 1.29 26.62 -3.68
C THR A 70 0.07 27.40 -3.19
N ILE A 71 -0.13 28.63 -3.68
CA ILE A 71 -1.32 29.46 -3.39
C ILE A 71 -2.61 28.68 -3.70
N MET A 72 -2.75 28.12 -4.90
CA MET A 72 -3.92 27.33 -5.29
C MET A 72 -4.14 26.08 -4.41
N ILE A 73 -3.07 25.43 -3.94
CA ILE A 73 -3.18 24.28 -3.02
C ILE A 73 -3.68 24.72 -1.64
N GLU A 74 -3.27 25.90 -1.18
CA GLU A 74 -3.67 26.49 0.09
C GLU A 74 -5.13 26.98 0.04
N GLU A 75 -5.54 27.68 -1.02
CA GLU A 75 -6.93 28.03 -1.31
C GLU A 75 -7.85 26.80 -1.32
N LEU A 76 -7.46 25.72 -2.01
CA LEU A 76 -8.24 24.48 -2.04
C LEU A 76 -8.42 23.84 -0.65
N ARG A 77 -7.43 23.95 0.23
CA ARG A 77 -7.51 23.44 1.62
C ARG A 77 -8.39 24.32 2.52
N ASN A 78 -8.50 25.61 2.22
CA ASN A 78 -9.33 26.54 2.98
C ASN A 78 -10.82 26.46 2.57
N VAL A 79 -11.11 26.09 1.31
CA VAL A 79 -12.49 26.03 0.77
C VAL A 79 -13.12 24.64 0.86
N LEU A 80 -12.32 23.55 0.75
CA LEU A 80 -12.84 22.19 0.67
C LEU A 80 -12.55 21.36 1.94
N PRO A 81 -13.42 20.41 2.31
CA PRO A 81 -13.10 19.40 3.31
C PRO A 81 -11.81 18.64 2.97
N PHE A 82 -11.04 18.25 3.99
CA PHE A 82 -9.71 17.63 3.84
C PHE A 82 -9.64 16.54 2.77
N GLU A 83 -10.57 15.57 2.80
CA GLU A 83 -10.61 14.45 1.85
C GLU A 83 -10.80 14.92 0.40
N THR A 84 -11.72 15.88 0.19
CA THR A 84 -11.99 16.47 -1.14
C THR A 84 -10.80 17.31 -1.60
N ALA A 85 -10.19 18.08 -0.71
CA ALA A 85 -9.00 18.88 -0.99
C ALA A 85 -7.82 17.99 -1.41
N ASP A 86 -7.44 16.98 -0.59
CA ASP A 86 -6.32 16.10 -0.91
C ASP A 86 -6.56 15.33 -2.22
N PHE A 87 -7.78 14.84 -2.44
CA PHE A 87 -8.15 14.20 -3.69
C PHE A 87 -7.92 15.11 -4.91
N VAL A 88 -8.46 16.33 -4.91
CA VAL A 88 -8.32 17.30 -6.01
C VAL A 88 -6.85 17.70 -6.21
N ILE A 89 -6.13 17.97 -5.12
CA ILE A 89 -4.69 18.27 -5.14
C ILE A 89 -3.92 17.09 -5.78
N LYS A 90 -4.25 15.85 -5.43
CA LYS A 90 -3.65 14.63 -6.01
C LYS A 90 -3.92 14.53 -7.52
N GLN A 91 -5.15 14.83 -7.98
CA GLN A 91 -5.47 14.89 -9.41
C GLN A 91 -4.53 15.85 -10.15
N VAL A 92 -4.41 17.10 -9.66
CA VAL A 92 -3.55 18.13 -10.25
C VAL A 92 -2.07 17.75 -10.21
N GLN A 93 -1.62 17.08 -9.14
CA GLN A 93 -0.24 16.57 -9.04
C GLN A 93 0.06 15.45 -10.04
N LEU A 94 -0.89 14.55 -10.29
CA LEU A 94 -0.68 13.35 -11.11
C LEU A 94 -1.04 13.52 -12.60
N ILE A 95 -1.76 14.59 -12.99
CA ILE A 95 -2.19 14.80 -14.39
C ILE A 95 -1.01 14.87 -15.37
N LYS A 96 0.09 15.53 -14.97
CA LYS A 96 1.33 15.63 -15.76
C LYS A 96 2.23 14.37 -15.67
N LYS A 97 1.85 13.35 -14.88
CA LYS A 97 2.64 12.12 -14.69
C LYS A 97 2.12 10.99 -15.57
N LYS A 98 3.03 10.38 -16.35
CA LYS A 98 2.80 9.13 -17.10
C LYS A 98 2.25 8.05 -16.16
N LYS A 99 1.40 7.14 -16.65
CA LYS A 99 0.70 6.10 -15.87
C LYS A 99 1.60 5.33 -14.89
N LEU A 100 2.81 4.92 -15.31
CA LEU A 100 3.78 4.18 -14.49
C LEU A 100 4.59 5.07 -13.51
N GLY A 101 4.62 6.39 -13.74
CA GLY A 101 5.27 7.37 -12.89
C GLY A 101 4.36 7.95 -11.78
N ARG A 102 3.11 7.48 -11.69
CA ARG A 102 2.19 7.84 -10.60
C ARG A 102 2.60 7.09 -9.32
N ARG A 103 2.48 7.76 -8.18
CA ARG A 103 2.76 7.23 -6.84
C ARG A 103 1.57 7.57 -5.95
N TRP A 104 1.29 6.71 -4.98
CA TRP A 104 0.11 6.74 -4.13
C TRP A 104 0.57 6.64 -2.68
N SER A 105 0.08 7.51 -1.81
CA SER A 105 0.25 7.37 -0.36
C SER A 105 -0.62 6.23 0.19
N GLU A 106 -0.42 5.85 1.45
CA GLU A 106 -1.34 4.91 2.12
C GLU A 106 -2.75 5.49 2.25
N HIS A 107 -2.89 6.81 2.41
CA HIS A 107 -4.19 7.49 2.38
C HIS A 107 -4.89 7.35 1.02
N ASP A 108 -4.17 7.63 -0.09
CA ASP A 108 -4.69 7.46 -1.46
C ASP A 108 -5.19 6.03 -1.69
N LYS A 109 -4.43 5.04 -1.22
CA LYS A 109 -4.77 3.62 -1.31
C LYS A 109 -5.99 3.29 -0.46
N SER A 110 -6.08 3.78 0.78
CA SER A 110 -7.18 3.52 1.72
C SER A 110 -8.52 4.05 1.21
N VAL A 111 -8.55 5.31 0.75
CA VAL A 111 -9.75 5.92 0.15
C VAL A 111 -10.15 5.18 -1.13
N ALA A 112 -9.19 4.87 -2.00
CA ALA A 112 -9.44 4.12 -3.22
C ALA A 112 -9.92 2.67 -2.97
N LEU A 113 -9.39 2.01 -1.94
CA LEU A 113 -9.77 0.66 -1.54
C LEU A 113 -11.20 0.65 -0.99
N SER A 114 -11.55 1.64 -0.15
CA SER A 114 -12.91 1.85 0.35
C SER A 114 -13.92 1.98 -0.79
N LEU A 115 -13.65 2.87 -1.76
CA LEU A 115 -14.50 3.02 -2.96
C LEU A 115 -14.60 1.74 -3.80
N TYR A 116 -13.49 1.00 -3.94
CA TYR A 116 -13.44 -0.25 -4.70
C TYR A 116 -14.23 -1.39 -4.04
N HIS A 117 -14.19 -1.49 -2.71
CA HIS A 117 -14.97 -2.47 -1.94
C HIS A 117 -16.46 -2.13 -1.91
N THR A 118 -16.82 -0.85 -1.78
CA THR A 118 -18.24 -0.41 -1.88
C THR A 118 -18.84 -0.73 -3.25
N SER A 119 -18.14 -0.44 -4.36
CA SER A 119 -18.61 -0.86 -5.69
C SER A 119 -17.50 -0.91 -6.74
N LYS A 120 -17.07 -2.12 -7.09
CA LYS A 120 -16.12 -2.39 -8.19
C LYS A 120 -16.61 -1.84 -9.54
N LYS A 121 -17.93 -1.75 -9.77
CA LYS A 121 -18.53 -1.16 -10.99
C LYS A 121 -18.40 0.37 -10.97
N CYS A 122 -18.79 1.02 -9.88
CA CYS A 122 -18.65 2.48 -9.71
C CYS A 122 -17.17 2.90 -9.80
N TYR A 123 -16.28 2.18 -9.12
CA TYR A 123 -14.84 2.45 -9.17
C TYR A 123 -14.27 2.41 -10.60
N LYS A 124 -14.68 1.43 -11.42
CA LYS A 124 -14.29 1.36 -12.84
C LYS A 124 -14.84 2.52 -13.68
N LEU A 125 -15.99 3.09 -13.31
CA LEU A 125 -16.52 4.30 -13.95
C LEU A 125 -15.73 5.54 -13.51
N LEU A 126 -15.49 5.72 -12.21
CA LEU A 126 -14.67 6.80 -11.65
C LEU A 126 -13.24 6.81 -12.22
N MET A 127 -12.64 5.64 -12.46
CA MET A 127 -11.34 5.51 -13.13
C MET A 127 -11.29 6.08 -14.57
N LYS A 128 -12.44 6.32 -15.23
CA LYS A 128 -12.49 6.99 -16.54
C LYS A 128 -12.48 8.52 -16.41
N LEU A 129 -12.94 9.04 -15.27
CA LEU A 129 -13.05 10.47 -14.98
C LEU A 129 -11.85 10.99 -14.19
N PHE A 130 -11.29 10.15 -13.31
CA PHE A 130 -10.28 10.51 -12.33
C PHE A 130 -9.06 9.60 -12.38
N ILE A 131 -7.91 10.16 -12.02
CA ILE A 131 -6.65 9.47 -11.81
C ILE A 131 -6.72 8.74 -10.47
N LEU A 132 -7.00 7.43 -10.54
CA LEU A 132 -7.11 6.54 -9.39
C LEU A 132 -6.11 5.37 -9.46
N PRO A 133 -5.80 4.71 -8.33
CA PRO A 133 -5.06 3.44 -8.31
C PRO A 133 -5.67 2.38 -9.24
N SER A 134 -4.84 1.45 -9.70
CA SER A 134 -5.37 0.33 -10.50
C SER A 134 -5.93 -0.77 -9.58
N ALA A 135 -6.89 -1.55 -10.06
CA ALA A 135 -7.36 -2.75 -9.34
C ALA A 135 -6.24 -3.82 -9.14
N SER A 136 -5.09 -3.71 -9.82
CA SER A 136 -3.90 -4.50 -9.51
C SER A 136 -3.15 -3.91 -8.30
N THR A 137 -3.02 -2.58 -8.24
CA THR A 137 -2.46 -1.84 -7.10
C THR A 137 -3.25 -2.12 -5.82
N LEU A 138 -4.59 -2.02 -5.86
CA LEU A 138 -5.44 -2.27 -4.69
C LEU A 138 -5.33 -3.73 -4.21
N ARG A 139 -5.37 -4.72 -5.12
CA ARG A 139 -5.14 -6.13 -4.76
C ARG A 139 -3.76 -6.36 -4.14
N LYS A 140 -2.72 -5.68 -4.63
CA LYS A 140 -1.38 -5.74 -4.00
C LYS A 140 -1.34 -5.16 -2.58
N CYS A 141 -2.18 -4.17 -2.27
CA CYS A 141 -2.29 -3.66 -0.90
C CYS A 141 -2.94 -4.71 0.02
N MET A 142 -3.94 -5.44 -0.47
CA MET A 142 -4.62 -6.50 0.30
C MET A 142 -3.75 -7.74 0.54
N ARG A 143 -2.71 -8.00 -0.27
CA ARG A 143 -1.82 -9.17 -0.09
C ARG A 143 -1.01 -9.17 1.21
N GLY A 144 -0.92 -8.03 1.90
CA GLY A 144 -0.31 -7.99 3.24
C GLY A 144 -1.26 -8.44 4.36
N ILE A 145 -2.55 -8.69 4.06
CA ILE A 145 -3.58 -9.01 5.04
C ILE A 145 -3.98 -10.47 4.84
N ASN A 146 -3.27 -11.34 5.56
CA ASN A 146 -3.53 -12.77 5.56
C ASN A 146 -4.54 -13.10 6.66
N ILE A 147 -5.69 -13.68 6.29
CA ILE A 147 -6.76 -14.09 7.22
C ILE A 147 -7.08 -15.55 6.96
N TYR A 148 -6.89 -16.38 7.97
CA TYR A 148 -7.04 -17.84 7.93
C TYR A 148 -8.00 -18.28 9.06
N PRO A 149 -8.41 -19.56 9.08
CA PRO A 149 -9.12 -20.12 10.23
C PRO A 149 -8.31 -19.91 11.50
N GLY A 150 -9.00 -19.57 12.60
CA GLY A 150 -8.41 -19.10 13.84
C GLY A 150 -8.77 -17.67 14.20
N LEU A 151 -8.12 -17.18 15.27
CA LEU A 151 -8.21 -15.79 15.73
C LEU A 151 -6.99 -15.01 15.25
N ASN A 152 -7.22 -13.99 14.42
CA ASN A 152 -6.12 -13.30 13.74
C ASN A 152 -5.40 -12.33 14.70
N GLN A 153 -4.20 -12.69 15.14
CA GLN A 153 -3.44 -11.90 16.12
C GLN A 153 -3.20 -10.45 15.68
N GLY A 154 -2.81 -10.20 14.43
CA GLY A 154 -2.59 -8.84 13.93
C GLY A 154 -3.87 -7.99 13.90
N LEU A 155 -5.03 -8.61 13.66
CA LEU A 155 -6.35 -7.98 13.75
C LEU A 155 -6.73 -7.68 15.20
N LEU A 156 -6.43 -8.59 16.13
CA LEU A 156 -6.66 -8.41 17.57
C LEU A 156 -5.81 -7.27 18.13
N GLU A 157 -4.52 -7.22 17.80
CA GLU A 157 -3.61 -6.14 18.20
C GLU A 157 -4.06 -4.77 17.65
N ALA A 158 -4.43 -4.72 16.37
CA ALA A 158 -4.99 -3.52 15.75
C ALA A 158 -6.32 -3.10 16.39
N LEU A 159 -7.16 -4.06 16.79
CA LEU A 159 -8.40 -3.79 17.52
C LEU A 159 -8.11 -3.23 18.93
N GLY A 160 -7.19 -3.82 19.69
CA GLY A 160 -6.77 -3.31 21.01
C GLY A 160 -6.24 -1.88 20.93
N GLN A 161 -5.34 -1.60 19.99
CA GLN A 161 -4.86 -0.23 19.70
C GLN A 161 -6.02 0.70 19.33
N LYS A 162 -6.98 0.24 18.54
CA LYS A 162 -8.14 1.06 18.15
C LYS A 162 -9.04 1.36 19.35
N ILE A 163 -9.31 0.40 20.22
CA ILE A 163 -10.14 0.57 21.41
C ILE A 163 -9.48 1.55 22.40
N ASN A 164 -8.16 1.46 22.59
CA ASN A 164 -7.39 2.41 23.41
C ASN A 164 -7.42 3.85 22.86
N SER A 165 -7.73 4.04 21.58
CA SER A 165 -7.92 5.37 20.96
C SER A 165 -9.35 5.92 21.07
N LEU A 166 -10.31 5.12 21.56
CA LEU A 166 -11.72 5.48 21.68
C LEU A 166 -12.07 5.95 23.11
N PRO A 167 -13.24 6.59 23.32
CA PRO A 167 -13.67 7.04 24.65
C PRO A 167 -13.78 5.87 25.65
N SER A 168 -13.48 6.15 26.92
CA SER A 168 -13.59 5.19 28.03
C SER A 168 -14.96 4.51 28.07
N GLY A 169 -14.98 3.20 28.24
CA GLY A 169 -16.18 2.37 28.11
C GLY A 169 -16.31 1.66 26.76
N SER A 170 -15.50 2.03 25.75
CA SER A 170 -15.46 1.34 24.44
C SER A 170 -14.99 -0.12 24.56
N GLU A 171 -14.23 -0.45 25.60
CA GLU A 171 -13.77 -1.80 25.91
C GLU A 171 -14.89 -2.75 26.37
N VAL A 172 -16.01 -2.20 26.85
CA VAL A 172 -17.16 -2.99 27.33
C VAL A 172 -17.96 -3.50 26.15
N CYS A 173 -17.96 -4.82 25.95
CA CYS A 173 -18.47 -5.48 24.76
C CYS A 173 -19.20 -6.80 25.05
N SER A 174 -19.88 -7.31 24.02
CA SER A 174 -20.36 -8.69 23.95
C SER A 174 -19.56 -9.47 22.91
N LEU A 175 -19.40 -10.78 23.15
CA LEU A 175 -18.93 -11.73 22.16
C LEU A 175 -20.16 -12.38 21.53
N VAL A 176 -20.26 -12.36 20.21
CA VAL A 176 -21.31 -13.00 19.43
C VAL A 176 -20.64 -14.07 18.56
N PHE A 177 -21.22 -15.26 18.47
CA PHE A 177 -20.79 -16.24 17.49
C PHE A 177 -21.99 -16.91 16.80
N ASP A 178 -21.82 -17.29 15.55
CA ASP A 178 -22.87 -17.83 14.70
C ASP A 178 -22.29 -18.69 13.56
N GLU A 179 -23.07 -19.65 13.09
CA GLU A 179 -22.66 -20.65 12.10
C GLU A 179 -23.18 -20.29 10.70
N ILE A 180 -22.28 -20.30 9.71
CA ILE A 180 -22.57 -19.92 8.33
C ILE A 180 -22.31 -21.12 7.42
N SER A 181 -23.34 -21.61 6.73
CA SER A 181 -23.17 -22.64 5.70
C SER A 181 -22.29 -22.15 4.55
N LEU A 182 -21.32 -22.98 4.18
CA LEU A 182 -20.41 -22.79 3.07
C LEU A 182 -20.76 -23.75 1.93
N LYS A 183 -20.27 -23.43 0.73
CA LYS A 183 -20.20 -24.42 -0.34
C LYS A 183 -18.89 -25.17 -0.24
N GLU A 184 -18.97 -26.49 -0.14
CA GLU A 184 -17.80 -27.39 -0.20
C GLU A 184 -16.98 -27.15 -1.47
N GLY A 185 -15.66 -27.11 -1.30
CA GLY A 185 -14.71 -26.92 -2.39
C GLY A 185 -13.29 -26.86 -1.83
N VAL A 186 -12.34 -27.39 -2.60
CA VAL A 186 -10.94 -27.51 -2.21
C VAL A 186 -10.08 -26.67 -3.14
N THR A 187 -9.16 -25.88 -2.60
CA THR A 187 -8.21 -25.07 -3.37
C THR A 187 -6.80 -25.17 -2.79
N TYR A 188 -5.80 -25.27 -3.66
CA TYR A 188 -4.40 -25.27 -3.23
C TYR A 188 -3.88 -23.83 -3.12
N ASN A 189 -3.42 -23.45 -1.93
CA ASN A 189 -2.82 -22.16 -1.66
C ASN A 189 -1.30 -22.21 -1.86
N VAL A 190 -0.85 -21.71 -3.01
CA VAL A 190 0.56 -21.65 -3.42
C VAL A 190 1.42 -20.79 -2.46
N GLU A 191 0.84 -19.81 -1.77
CA GLU A 191 1.59 -18.94 -0.84
C GLU A 191 1.85 -19.62 0.52
N ARG A 192 1.11 -20.68 0.86
CA ARG A 192 1.29 -21.47 2.09
C ARG A 192 1.76 -22.92 1.89
N ASP A 193 1.74 -23.44 0.66
CA ASP A 193 1.92 -24.87 0.37
C ASP A 193 0.90 -25.74 1.14
N GLU A 194 -0.36 -25.29 1.16
CA GLU A 194 -1.46 -25.91 1.92
C GLU A 194 -2.71 -26.10 1.08
N ILE A 195 -3.50 -27.10 1.45
CA ILE A 195 -4.84 -27.37 0.90
C ILE A 195 -5.87 -26.65 1.76
N GLU A 196 -6.57 -25.68 1.17
CA GLU A 196 -7.69 -24.95 1.77
C GLU A 196 -9.04 -25.61 1.43
N GLY A 197 -10.06 -25.35 2.25
CA GLY A 197 -11.39 -25.96 2.11
C GLY A 197 -11.62 -27.22 2.95
N LEU A 198 -10.66 -27.56 3.82
CA LEU A 198 -10.77 -28.61 4.82
C LEU A 198 -11.18 -28.01 6.18
N GLU A 199 -11.70 -28.87 7.05
CA GLU A 199 -11.95 -28.56 8.46
C GLU A 199 -10.67 -28.14 9.20
N ASP A 200 -10.74 -27.00 9.87
CA ASP A 200 -9.60 -26.30 10.48
C ASP A 200 -10.10 -25.51 11.71
N PHE A 201 -9.74 -26.01 12.89
CA PHE A 201 -10.06 -25.42 14.20
C PHE A 201 -8.86 -24.67 14.81
N GLU A 202 -7.87 -24.28 13.99
CA GLU A 202 -6.61 -23.64 14.42
C GLU A 202 -5.90 -24.43 15.53
N VAL A 203 -6.09 -24.02 16.80
CA VAL A 203 -5.41 -24.57 17.97
C VAL A 203 -5.80 -26.01 18.30
N LEU A 204 -6.95 -26.49 17.81
CA LEU A 204 -7.40 -27.88 17.96
C LEU A 204 -7.02 -28.77 16.76
N GLY A 205 -6.36 -28.21 15.75
CA GLY A 205 -5.87 -28.91 14.58
C GLY A 205 -6.83 -28.95 13.39
N LYS A 206 -6.40 -29.66 12.34
CA LYS A 206 -7.11 -29.83 11.07
C LYS A 206 -7.52 -31.28 10.86
N SER A 207 -8.60 -31.50 10.12
CA SER A 207 -9.00 -32.84 9.67
C SER A 207 -8.95 -32.95 8.14
N LYS A 208 -9.23 -34.14 7.61
CA LYS A 208 -9.31 -34.38 6.15
C LYS A 208 -10.74 -34.21 5.61
N LEU A 209 -11.68 -33.80 6.46
CA LEU A 209 -13.07 -33.60 6.07
C LEU A 209 -13.23 -32.25 5.33
N LEU A 210 -14.16 -32.21 4.38
CA LEU A 210 -14.49 -30.97 3.67
C LEU A 210 -15.22 -30.01 4.59
N ALA A 211 -14.79 -28.75 4.62
CA ALA A 211 -15.49 -27.71 5.35
C ALA A 211 -16.75 -27.29 4.60
N ASN A 212 -17.89 -27.37 5.28
CA ASN A 212 -19.19 -26.92 4.79
C ASN A 212 -19.89 -25.96 5.76
N HIS A 213 -19.28 -25.64 6.90
CA HIS A 213 -19.69 -24.55 7.78
C HIS A 213 -18.48 -23.72 8.24
N ALA A 214 -18.72 -22.43 8.49
CA ALA A 214 -17.82 -21.55 9.22
C ALA A 214 -18.51 -21.03 10.47
N ASN A 215 -17.92 -21.22 11.65
CA ASN A 215 -18.38 -20.56 12.87
C ASN A 215 -17.56 -19.29 13.08
N VAL A 216 -18.22 -18.13 13.11
CA VAL A 216 -17.58 -16.81 13.10
C VAL A 216 -17.73 -16.13 14.44
N PHE A 217 -16.61 -15.72 15.04
CA PHE A 217 -16.58 -14.95 16.29
C PHE A 217 -16.53 -13.44 15.99
N MET A 218 -17.45 -12.68 16.56
CA MET A 218 -17.55 -11.23 16.39
C MET A 218 -17.75 -10.52 17.73
N VAL A 219 -16.95 -9.49 17.99
CA VAL A 219 -17.13 -8.63 19.15
C VAL A 219 -17.99 -7.43 18.79
N ARG A 220 -18.88 -7.02 19.70
CA ARG A 220 -19.74 -5.84 19.56
C ARG A 220 -19.68 -4.97 20.81
N GLY A 221 -19.42 -3.67 20.64
CA GLY A 221 -19.44 -2.71 21.75
C GLY A 221 -20.83 -2.56 22.36
N LEU A 222 -20.91 -2.53 23.70
CA LEU A 222 -22.16 -2.37 24.45
C LEU A 222 -22.47 -0.90 24.77
N LYS A 223 -21.44 -0.11 25.11
CA LYS A 223 -21.59 1.33 25.39
C LYS A 223 -21.42 2.21 24.15
N VAL A 224 -20.61 1.76 23.18
CA VAL A 224 -20.28 2.49 21.96
C VAL A 224 -20.57 1.58 20.77
N ASN A 225 -21.22 2.12 19.73
CA ASN A 225 -21.62 1.34 18.56
C ASN A 225 -20.42 1.01 17.65
N TRP A 226 -19.78 -0.11 17.91
CA TRP A 226 -18.77 -0.72 17.04
C TRP A 226 -18.95 -2.24 16.99
N LYS A 227 -18.47 -2.88 15.92
CA LYS A 227 -18.41 -4.33 15.80
C LYS A 227 -17.23 -4.76 14.93
N GLN A 228 -16.61 -5.89 15.26
CA GLN A 228 -15.47 -6.45 14.54
C GLN A 228 -15.51 -7.98 14.59
N PRO A 229 -15.62 -8.69 13.46
CA PRO A 229 -15.28 -10.11 13.39
C PRO A 229 -13.81 -10.30 13.79
N VAL A 230 -13.53 -11.18 14.75
CA VAL A 230 -12.18 -11.39 15.30
C VAL A 230 -11.52 -12.68 14.81
N GLY A 231 -12.33 -13.64 14.34
CA GLY A 231 -11.86 -14.87 13.73
C GLY A 231 -13.01 -15.77 13.30
N TYR A 232 -12.66 -16.91 12.73
CA TYR A 232 -13.61 -17.96 12.33
C TYR A 232 -12.91 -19.31 12.36
N VAL A 233 -13.65 -20.39 12.56
CA VAL A 233 -13.16 -21.77 12.33
C VAL A 233 -13.97 -22.44 11.23
N LEU A 234 -13.40 -23.46 10.60
CA LEU A 234 -14.03 -24.23 9.54
C LEU A 234 -14.37 -25.64 10.05
N SER A 235 -15.59 -26.12 9.82
CA SER A 235 -16.04 -27.44 10.27
C SER A 235 -16.76 -28.23 9.18
N SER A 236 -16.73 -29.56 9.33
CA SER A 236 -17.54 -30.49 8.56
C SER A 236 -18.78 -30.86 9.35
N GLY A 237 -19.87 -30.15 9.08
CA GLY A 237 -21.10 -30.19 9.85
C GLY A 237 -21.05 -29.35 11.13
N PRO A 238 -22.08 -29.51 11.99
CA PRO A 238 -22.21 -28.73 13.23
C PRO A 238 -21.12 -29.04 14.25
N ILE A 239 -20.47 -28.02 14.80
CA ILE A 239 -19.33 -28.16 15.73
C ILE A 239 -19.75 -28.80 17.05
N ASP A 240 -19.02 -29.83 17.53
CA ASP A 240 -19.33 -30.40 18.85
C ASP A 240 -19.17 -29.36 19.98
N SER A 241 -20.13 -29.38 20.89
CA SER A 241 -20.22 -28.52 22.07
C SER A 241 -18.93 -28.41 22.92
N PHE A 242 -18.10 -29.46 23.00
CA PHE A 242 -16.84 -29.43 23.76
C PHE A 242 -15.76 -28.64 23.00
N VAL A 243 -15.61 -28.90 21.70
CA VAL A 243 -14.74 -28.12 20.79
C VAL A 243 -15.17 -26.65 20.82
N LEU A 244 -16.47 -26.39 20.70
CA LEU A 244 -17.02 -25.03 20.77
C LEU A 244 -16.74 -24.34 22.12
N LYS A 245 -16.79 -25.07 23.25
CA LYS A 245 -16.42 -24.54 24.57
C LYS A 245 -14.95 -24.12 24.62
N GLN A 246 -14.06 -24.92 24.04
CA GLN A 246 -12.62 -24.61 24.00
C GLN A 246 -12.36 -23.36 23.15
N LEU A 247 -12.96 -23.27 21.96
CA LEU A 247 -12.85 -22.10 21.08
C LEU A 247 -13.43 -20.82 21.71
N LEU A 248 -14.57 -20.94 22.41
CA LEU A 248 -15.15 -19.82 23.16
C LEU A 248 -14.19 -19.30 24.24
N PHE A 249 -13.54 -20.20 24.99
CA PHE A 249 -12.63 -19.83 26.08
C PHE A 249 -11.31 -19.24 25.56
N ASP A 250 -10.71 -19.82 24.52
CA ASP A 250 -9.55 -19.23 23.81
C ASP A 250 -9.86 -17.83 23.26
N CYS A 251 -11.07 -17.63 22.71
CA CYS A 251 -11.52 -16.31 22.28
C CYS A 251 -11.65 -15.34 23.46
N LEU A 252 -12.26 -15.74 24.57
CA LEU A 252 -12.40 -14.87 25.75
C LEU A 252 -11.05 -14.47 26.35
N ASP A 253 -10.05 -15.35 26.35
CA ASP A 253 -8.71 -15.05 26.86
C ASP A 253 -7.96 -14.08 25.92
N LYS A 254 -7.88 -14.38 24.61
CA LYS A 254 -7.23 -13.49 23.62
C LYS A 254 -7.89 -12.11 23.54
N LEU A 255 -9.21 -12.03 23.67
CA LEU A 255 -9.92 -10.74 23.74
C LEU A 255 -9.57 -9.96 25.01
N HIS A 256 -9.42 -10.64 26.14
CA HIS A 256 -8.99 -9.99 27.37
C HIS A 256 -7.54 -9.51 27.31
N GLU A 257 -6.62 -10.25 26.69
CA GLU A 257 -5.22 -9.86 26.51
C GLU A 257 -5.08 -8.51 25.79
N ILE A 258 -5.94 -8.23 24.80
CA ILE A 258 -5.99 -6.94 24.09
C ILE A 258 -6.80 -5.85 24.83
N GLY A 259 -7.18 -6.09 26.08
CA GLY A 259 -7.84 -5.11 26.97
C GLY A 259 -9.37 -5.05 26.87
N LEU A 260 -10.03 -5.97 26.15
CA LEU A 260 -11.49 -5.97 26.07
C LEU A 260 -12.16 -6.57 27.31
N ASN A 261 -13.33 -6.02 27.65
CA ASN A 261 -14.11 -6.35 28.83
C ASN A 261 -15.45 -6.97 28.41
N VAL A 262 -15.40 -8.22 27.93
CA VAL A 262 -16.58 -8.97 27.49
C VAL A 262 -17.51 -9.22 28.69
N LYS A 263 -18.78 -8.83 28.58
CA LYS A 263 -19.80 -8.99 29.64
C LYS A 263 -20.84 -10.06 29.35
N CYS A 264 -21.13 -10.31 28.09
CA CYS A 264 -22.04 -11.37 27.68
C CYS A 264 -21.55 -12.07 26.41
N VAL A 265 -21.96 -13.34 26.31
CA VAL A 265 -21.81 -14.19 25.14
C VAL A 265 -23.19 -14.38 24.52
N ILE A 266 -23.30 -14.24 23.21
CA ILE A 266 -24.56 -14.31 22.46
C ILE A 266 -24.41 -15.35 21.35
N ALA A 267 -25.38 -16.24 21.21
CA ALA A 267 -25.42 -17.23 20.14
C ALA A 267 -26.87 -17.55 19.72
N ASP A 268 -27.03 -18.36 18.69
CA ASP A 268 -28.34 -18.85 18.29
C ASP A 268 -28.87 -19.97 19.22
N GLN A 269 -30.08 -20.45 18.95
CA GLN A 269 -30.70 -21.56 19.69
C GLN A 269 -30.38 -22.95 19.09
N GLY A 270 -29.30 -23.09 18.32
CA GLY A 270 -28.86 -24.36 17.76
C GLY A 270 -28.61 -25.42 18.83
N SER A 271 -28.83 -26.69 18.49
CA SER A 271 -28.75 -27.81 19.46
C SER A 271 -27.38 -27.94 20.15
N ASN A 272 -26.30 -27.60 19.44
CA ASN A 272 -24.95 -27.57 19.98
C ASN A 272 -24.74 -26.42 20.97
N ASN A 273 -25.34 -25.26 20.71
CA ASN A 273 -25.30 -24.09 21.60
C ASN A 273 -26.14 -24.34 22.85
N GLN A 274 -27.32 -24.94 22.72
CA GLN A 274 -28.10 -25.43 23.85
C GLN A 274 -27.31 -26.45 24.69
N LYS A 275 -26.62 -27.43 24.06
CA LYS A 275 -25.79 -28.43 24.74
C LYS A 275 -24.60 -27.79 25.46
N LEU A 276 -23.92 -26.82 24.84
CA LEU A 276 -22.85 -26.02 25.43
C LEU A 276 -23.33 -25.31 26.71
N PHE A 277 -24.37 -24.48 26.60
CA PHE A 277 -24.82 -23.65 27.70
C PHE A 277 -25.43 -24.47 28.85
N SER A 278 -26.36 -25.38 28.55
CA SER A 278 -27.04 -26.17 29.59
C SER A 278 -26.16 -27.26 30.21
N LYS A 279 -25.46 -28.08 29.40
CA LYS A 279 -24.76 -29.27 29.90
C LYS A 279 -23.29 -29.02 30.25
N LEU A 280 -22.60 -28.13 29.54
CA LEU A 280 -21.16 -27.90 29.73
C LEU A 280 -20.81 -26.63 30.51
N LEU A 281 -21.74 -25.67 30.59
CA LEU A 281 -21.57 -24.41 31.34
C LEU A 281 -22.58 -24.24 32.49
N HIS A 282 -23.53 -25.18 32.63
CA HIS A 282 -24.52 -25.23 33.71
C HIS A 282 -25.33 -23.94 33.85
N ILE A 283 -25.84 -23.47 32.71
CA ILE A 283 -26.69 -22.28 32.61
C ILE A 283 -28.15 -22.70 32.67
N ASP A 284 -28.90 -22.00 33.52
CA ASP A 284 -30.34 -22.19 33.74
C ASP A 284 -31.04 -20.83 33.91
N LYS A 285 -32.33 -20.86 34.24
CA LYS A 285 -33.17 -19.65 34.37
C LYS A 285 -32.73 -18.74 35.52
N ASP A 286 -32.30 -19.32 36.64
CA ASP A 286 -31.91 -18.58 37.84
C ASP A 286 -30.42 -18.23 37.81
N ARG A 287 -29.64 -18.96 37.00
CA ARG A 287 -28.23 -18.75 36.69
C ARG A 287 -27.99 -18.53 35.18
N PRO A 288 -28.41 -17.39 34.60
CA PRO A 288 -28.18 -17.04 33.19
C PRO A 288 -26.73 -16.57 32.92
N TYR A 289 -25.74 -17.21 33.56
CA TYR A 289 -24.33 -16.83 33.49
C TYR A 289 -23.40 -17.98 33.88
N PHE A 290 -22.21 -18.00 33.28
CA PHE A 290 -21.11 -18.86 33.70
C PHE A 290 -19.98 -18.03 34.33
N MET A 291 -19.11 -18.73 35.06
CA MET A 291 -17.88 -18.16 35.62
C MET A 291 -16.67 -18.74 34.89
N TYR A 292 -15.76 -17.89 34.45
CA TYR A 292 -14.50 -18.27 33.80
C TYR A 292 -13.41 -17.26 34.19
N ASN A 293 -12.20 -17.72 34.52
CA ASN A 293 -11.07 -16.89 34.97
C ASN A 293 -11.48 -15.77 35.98
N SER A 294 -12.23 -16.18 37.02
CA SER A 294 -12.80 -15.32 38.08
C SER A 294 -13.76 -14.22 37.61
N ARG A 295 -14.30 -14.32 36.40
CA ARG A 295 -15.22 -13.36 35.79
C ARG A 295 -16.56 -13.99 35.47
N LYS A 296 -17.60 -13.14 35.53
CA LYS A 296 -18.98 -13.48 35.22
C LYS A 296 -19.31 -13.07 33.79
N TYR A 297 -19.75 -14.05 32.99
CA TYR A 297 -20.21 -13.85 31.62
C TYR A 297 -21.69 -14.25 31.55
N PHE A 298 -22.56 -13.29 31.24
CA PHE A 298 -23.98 -13.57 30.99
C PHE A 298 -24.15 -14.25 29.62
N VAL A 299 -25.20 -15.05 29.45
CA VAL A 299 -25.56 -15.65 28.17
C VAL A 299 -26.93 -15.14 27.71
N LEU A 300 -27.04 -14.86 26.41
CA LEU A 300 -28.19 -14.25 25.74
C LEU A 300 -28.50 -14.99 24.44
#